data_AF-K6VK05-F1
#
_entry.id   AF-K6VK05-F1
#
_cell.length_a   1.000
_cell.length_b   1.000
_cell.length_c   1.000
_cell.angle_alpha   90.00
_cell.angle_beta   90.00
_cell.angle_gamma   90.00
#
_symmetry.space_group_name_H-M   'P 1'
#
loop_
_entity.id
_entity.type
_entity.pdbx_description
1 polymer ?
#
loop_
_entity_poly.entity_id
_entity_poly.type
_entity_poly.pdbx_seq_one_letter_code
_entity_poly.pdbx_strand_id
1 'polypeptide(L)' 'MGTLTIRQVNELTHTRLRERAAANGRSVEAEVRAILDHAVGPPGENILLGLHDAFAGNGVELEIPERMDHARPIDLS' A
#
# COMPACT_ATOMS: atom_id res chain seq x y z
N MET A 1 -3.22 8.42 16.42
CA MET A 1 -3.19 7.51 17.59
C MET A 1 -4.63 7.20 17.97
N GLY A 2 -4.96 5.92 18.10
CA GLY A 2 -6.30 5.47 18.45
C GLY A 2 -6.25 4.07 19.04
N THR A 3 -7.22 3.75 19.89
CA THR A 3 -7.33 2.43 20.51
C THR A 3 -8.35 1.60 19.74
N LEU A 4 -7.95 0.43 19.26
CA LEU A 4 -8.84 -0.55 18.62
C LEU A 4 -9.10 -1.69 19.61
N THR A 5 -10.38 -2.01 19.87
CA THR A 5 -10.76 -3.17 20.68
C THR A 5 -11.45 -4.20 19.79
N ILE A 6 -10.84 -5.37 19.65
CA ILE A 6 -11.41 -6.50 18.90
C ILE A 6 -11.99 -7.49 19.92
N ARG A 7 -13.31 -7.69 19.89
CA ARG A 7 -14.00 -8.64 20.77
C ARG A 7 -14.16 -9.99 20.07
N GLN A 8 -14.34 -11.06 20.86
CA GLN A 8 -14.61 -12.40 20.36
C GLN A 8 -13.54 -12.95 19.40
N VAL A 9 -12.27 -12.66 19.67
CA VAL A 9 -11.16 -13.28 18.94
C VAL A 9 -11.09 -14.76 19.32
N ASN A 10 -11.03 -15.63 18.32
CA ASN A 10 -10.89 -17.07 18.54
C ASN A 10 -9.54 -17.35 19.25
N GLU A 11 -9.57 -18.21 20.28
CA GLU A 11 -8.38 -18.62 21.04
C GLU A 11 -7.24 -19.17 20.17
N LEU A 12 -7.59 -19.89 19.10
CA LEU A 12 -6.60 -20.38 18.13
C LEU A 12 -5.91 -19.22 17.41
N THR A 13 -6.66 -18.20 17.02
CA THR A 13 -6.11 -17.00 16.37
C THR A 13 -5.21 -16.23 17.33
N HIS A 14 -5.63 -16.07 18.59
CA HIS A 14 -4.83 -15.40 19.61
C HIS A 14 -3.51 -16.15 19.90
N THR A 15 -3.56 -17.49 19.94
CA THR A 15 -2.37 -18.33 20.14
C THR A 15 -1.39 -18.18 18.96
N ARG A 16 -1.88 -18.24 17.73
CA ARG A 16 -1.05 -18.02 16.52
C ARG A 16 -0.43 -16.63 16.48
N LEU A 17 -1.17 -15.60 16.88
CA LEU A 17 -0.64 -14.24 16.98
C LEU A 17 0.47 -14.15 18.02
N ARG A 18 0.34 -14.85 19.16
CA ARG A 18 1.38 -14.89 20.19
C ARG A 18 2.65 -15.58 19.69
N GLU A 19 2.52 -16.73 19.05
CA GLU A 19 3.66 -17.46 18.45
C GLU A 19 4.38 -16.61 17.40
N ARG A 20 3.62 -15.96 16.51
CA ARG A 20 4.16 -15.09 15.48
C ARG A 20 4.85 -13.85 16.07
N ALA A 21 4.27 -13.25 17.10
CA ALA A 21 4.87 -12.12 17.81
C ALA A 21 6.21 -12.51 18.47
N ALA A 22 6.25 -13.68 19.12
CA ALA A 22 7.48 -14.23 19.70
C ALA A 22 8.55 -14.50 18.64
N ALA A 23 8.18 -15.06 17.48
CA ALA A 23 9.09 -15.29 16.37
C ALA A 23 9.68 -13.99 15.80
N ASN A 24 8.90 -12.90 15.80
CA ASN A 24 9.32 -11.58 15.35
C ASN A 24 9.96 -10.73 16.47
N GLY A 25 10.13 -11.27 17.69
CA GLY A 25 10.74 -10.56 18.81
C GLY A 25 9.96 -9.33 19.30
N ARG A 26 8.63 -9.30 19.14
CA ARG A 26 7.79 -8.16 19.50
C ARG A 26 6.57 -8.56 20.31
N SER A 27 5.90 -7.59 20.92
CA SER A 27 4.65 -7.85 21.65
C SER A 27 3.51 -8.24 20.70
N VAL A 28 2.50 -8.93 21.23
CA VAL A 28 1.31 -9.33 20.44
C VAL A 28 0.62 -8.10 19.85
N GLU A 29 0.53 -7.01 20.62
CA GLU A 29 -0.02 -5.74 20.14
C GLU A 29 0.80 -5.15 18.98
N ALA A 30 2.13 -5.19 19.07
CA ALA A 30 3.01 -4.73 18.00
C ALA A 30 2.89 -5.61 16.74
N GLU A 31 2.69 -6.92 16.91
CA GLU A 31 2.40 -7.83 15.80
C GLU A 31 1.07 -7.50 15.13
N VAL A 32 0.01 -7.31 15.92
CA VAL A 32 -1.32 -6.95 15.39
C VAL A 32 -1.26 -5.62 14.63
N ARG A 33 -0.58 -4.62 15.19
CA ARG A 33 -0.37 -3.34 14.51
C ARG A 33 0.35 -3.52 13.18
N ALA A 34 1.44 -4.26 13.15
CA ALA A 34 2.19 -4.49 11.92
C ALA A 34 1.40 -5.28 10.87
N ILE A 35 0.58 -6.24 11.29
CA ILE A 35 -0.33 -6.96 10.38
C ILE A 35 -1.34 -5.99 9.78
N LEU A 36 -1.95 -5.12 10.60
CA LEU A 36 -2.90 -4.12 10.12
C LEU A 36 -2.22 -3.13 9.18
N ASP A 37 -1.05 -2.59 9.53
CA ASP A 37 -0.29 -1.66 8.70
C ASP A 37 0.08 -2.28 7.34
N HIS A 38 0.46 -3.56 7.32
CA HIS A 38 0.72 -4.27 6.06
C HIS A 38 -0.56 -4.55 5.27
N ALA A 39 -1.68 -4.85 5.94
CA ALA A 39 -2.94 -5.16 5.28
C ALA A 39 -3.68 -3.93 4.73
N VAL A 40 -3.54 -2.78 5.41
CA VAL A 40 -4.19 -1.51 5.05
C VAL A 40 -3.25 -0.53 4.36
N GLY A 41 -1.95 -0.83 4.36
CA GLY A 41 -0.96 -0.07 3.62
C GLY A 41 -1.36 0.01 2.14
N PRO A 42 -1.07 1.12 1.45
CA PRO A 42 -1.27 1.19 0.01
C PRO A 42 -0.60 -0.03 -0.64
N PRO A 43 -1.20 -0.65 -1.67
CA PRO A 43 -0.58 -1.78 -2.37
C PRO A 43 0.88 -1.43 -2.63
N GLY A 44 1.78 -2.32 -2.23
CA GLY A 44 3.21 -2.08 -2.00
C GLY A 44 4.05 -1.71 -3.22
N GLU A 45 3.45 -1.07 -4.21
CA GLU A 45 4.15 -0.40 -5.28
C GLU A 45 3.85 1.08 -5.15
N ASN A 46 4.88 1.86 -4.80
CA ASN A 46 4.90 3.23 -5.25
C ASN A 46 4.65 3.16 -6.76
N ILE A 47 3.54 3.74 -7.21
CA ILE A 47 3.07 3.64 -8.59
C ILE A 47 4.19 4.04 -9.54
N LEU A 48 5.02 5.02 -9.15
CA LEU A 48 6.18 5.46 -9.91
C LEU A 48 7.31 4.42 -9.94
N LEU A 49 7.49 3.66 -8.87
CA LEU A 49 8.46 2.55 -8.80
C LEU A 49 7.99 1.36 -9.64
N GLY A 50 6.71 1.01 -9.60
CA GLY A 50 6.15 -0.03 -10.47
C GLY A 50 6.17 0.37 -11.94
N LEU A 51 5.91 1.65 -12.23
CA LEU A 51 6.07 2.22 -13.56
C LEU A 51 7.55 2.16 -14.01
N HIS A 52 8.47 2.55 -13.13
CA HIS A 52 9.90 2.50 -13.40
C HIS A 52 10.35 1.06 -13.72
N ASP A 53 9.98 0.07 -12.90
CA ASP A 53 10.33 -1.33 -13.15
C ASP A 53 9.72 -1.87 -14.44
N ALA A 54 8.48 -1.46 -14.77
CA ALA A 54 7.84 -1.81 -16.03
C ALA A 54 8.57 -1.25 -17.27
N PHE A 55 9.29 -0.12 -17.14
CA PHE A 55 10.01 0.55 -18.23
C PHE A 55 11.54 0.47 -18.12
N ALA A 56 12.10 -0.09 -17.05
CA ALA A 56 13.53 -0.13 -16.77
C ALA A 56 14.33 -0.99 -17.77
N GLY A 57 13.67 -1.95 -18.41
CA GLY A 57 14.30 -2.86 -19.38
C GLY A 57 14.45 -2.24 -20.76
N ASN A 58 13.40 -1.59 -21.27
CA ASN A 58 13.36 -0.92 -22.57
C ASN A 58 12.25 0.15 -22.51
N GLY A 59 12.55 1.39 -22.88
CA GLY A 59 11.50 2.39 -23.08
C GLY A 59 10.53 1.91 -24.17
N VAL A 60 9.24 2.18 -24.00
CA VAL A 60 8.24 1.93 -25.05
C VAL A 60 8.10 3.17 -25.91
N GLU A 61 8.15 3.00 -27.23
CA GLU A 61 7.74 4.06 -28.15
C GLU A 61 6.21 4.06 -28.19
N LEU A 62 5.60 5.14 -27.73
CA LEU A 62 4.15 5.31 -27.77
C LEU A 62 3.79 6.09 -29.03
N GLU A 63 2.85 5.59 -29.81
CA GLU A 63 2.22 6.39 -30.85
C GLU A 63 1.50 7.57 -30.19
N ILE A 64 2.05 8.76 -30.36
CA ILE A 64 1.47 9.98 -29.83
C ILE A 64 0.30 10.36 -30.73
N PRO A 65 -0.95 10.32 -30.24
CA PRO A 65 -2.10 10.72 -31.05
C PRO A 65 -2.03 12.21 -31.37
N GLU A 66 -2.57 12.61 -32.53
CA GLU A 66 -2.69 14.03 -32.88
C GLU A 66 -3.53 14.75 -31.83
N ARG A 67 -3.04 15.91 -31.38
CA ARG A 67 -3.80 16.76 -30.46
C ARG A 67 -4.98 17.39 -31.20
N MET A 68 -6.17 16.87 -30.95
CA MET A 68 -7.41 17.38 -31.54
C MET A 68 -8.13 18.44 -30.68
N ASP A 69 -7.72 18.61 -29.43
CA ASP A 69 -8.37 19.52 -28.49
C ASP A 69 -7.75 20.93 -28.54
N HIS A 70 -8.61 21.95 -28.40
CA HIS A 70 -8.15 23.32 -28.17
C HIS A 70 -7.58 23.48 -26.76
N ALA A 71 -6.57 24.36 -26.60
CA ALA A 71 -6.09 24.73 -25.26
C ALA A 71 -7.25 25.32 -24.44
N ARG A 72 -7.37 24.93 -23.17
CA ARG A 72 -8.35 25.56 -22.28
C ARG A 72 -7.99 27.04 -22.12
N PRO A 73 -8.96 27.96 -22.23
CA PRO A 73 -8.69 29.37 -21.98
C PRO A 73 -8.27 29.54 -20.52
N ILE A 74 -7.24 30.35 -20.30
CA ILE A 74 -6.86 30.82 -18.97
C ILE A 74 -7.48 32.19 -18.76
N ASP A 75 -8.14 32.39 -17.63
CA ASP A 75 -8.62 33.70 -17.23
C ASP A 75 -7.46 34.50 -16.65
N LEU A 76 -7.20 35.68 -17.23
CA LEU A 76 -6.12 36.59 -16.84
C LEU A 76 -6.65 37.87 -16.18
N SER A 77 -7.95 37.88 -15.84
CA SER A 77 -8.64 39.02 -15.21
C SER A 77 -8.27 39.20 -13.74
#